data_AF-A0A927V542-F1
#
_entry.id   AF-A0A927V542-F1
#
_cell.length_a   1.000
_cell.length_b   1.000
_cell.length_c   1.000
_cell.angle_alpha   90.00
_cell.angle_beta   90.00
_cell.angle_gamma   90.00
#
_symmetry.space_group_name_H-M   'P 1'
#
loop_
_entity.id
_entity.type
_entity.pdbx_description
1 polymer ?
#
loop_
_entity_poly.entity_id
_entity_poly.type
_entity_poly.pdbx_seq_one_letter_code
_entity_poly.pdbx_strand_id
1 'polypeptide(L)'
;MKEVIIRSKQLNAEIKATTEYKTYIDTKKALYDNIDLCNRLREFRNRNYELQNRQGVNPYDEICNLVRDYDELLHNSIVSEFLKAEQRICKMMQEVYCSIAEGLEFDYLDE
;
A
#
# COMPACT_ATOMS: atom_id res chain seq x y z
N MET A 1 -2.77 -1.23 28.75
CA MET A 1 -3.44 -1.66 27.49
C MET A 1 -4.55 -0.72 27.02
N LYS A 2 -5.54 -0.32 27.84
CA LYS A 2 -6.64 0.56 27.37
C LYS A 2 -6.15 1.91 26.82
N GLU A 3 -5.17 2.55 27.47
CA GLU A 3 -4.59 3.81 26.97
C GLU A 3 -3.84 3.66 25.64
N VAL A 4 -3.09 2.57 25.45
CA VAL A 4 -2.40 2.27 24.19
C VAL A 4 -3.40 2.11 23.04
N ILE A 5 -4.55 1.47 23.30
CA ILE A 5 -5.65 1.34 22.33
C ILE A 5 -6.31 2.70 22.03
N ILE A 6 -6.40 3.61 23.01
CA ILE A 6 -6.94 4.95 22.80
C ILE A 6 -5.97 5.78 21.95
N ARG A 7 -4.67 5.72 22.27
CA ARG A 7 -3.61 6.41 21.51
C ARG A 7 -3.52 5.89 20.08
N SER A 8 -3.65 4.57 19.86
CA SER A 8 -3.67 4.02 18.50
C SER A 8 -4.91 4.46 17.71
N LYS A 9 -6.07 4.61 18.36
CA LYS A 9 -7.27 5.19 17.74
C LYS A 9 -7.09 6.67 17.38
N GLN A 10 -6.43 7.44 18.24
CA GLN A 10 -6.08 8.84 17.96
C GLN A 10 -5.13 8.93 16.77
N LEU A 11 -4.05 8.15 16.77
CA LEU A 11 -3.11 8.08 15.67
C LEU A 11 -3.80 7.72 14.35
N ASN A 12 -4.71 6.74 14.36
CA ASN A 12 -5.52 6.41 13.19
C ASN A 12 -6.42 7.57 12.73
N ALA A 13 -6.94 8.39 13.64
CA ALA A 13 -7.72 9.56 13.29
C ALA A 13 -6.85 10.65 12.66
N GLU A 14 -5.64 10.85 13.17
CA GLU A 14 -4.66 11.79 12.60
C GLU A 14 -4.19 11.35 11.22
N ILE A 15 -3.87 10.05 11.06
CA ILE A 15 -3.56 9.45 9.75
C ILE A 15 -4.72 9.65 8.78
N LYS A 16 -5.98 9.51 9.22
CA LYS A 16 -7.14 9.78 8.36
C LYS A 16 -7.29 11.26 8.01
N ALA A 17 -6.76 12.16 8.83
CA ALA A 17 -6.83 13.59 8.62
C ALA A 17 -5.73 14.09 7.67
N THR A 18 -4.64 13.34 7.47
CA THR A 18 -3.55 13.72 6.56
C THR A 18 -4.02 13.86 5.12
N THR A 19 -3.34 14.74 4.39
CA THR A 19 -3.56 14.96 2.96
C THR A 19 -3.31 13.69 2.18
N GLU A 20 -2.31 12.89 2.54
CA GLU A 20 -1.93 11.65 1.87
C GLU A 20 -3.08 10.63 1.91
N TYR A 21 -3.74 10.48 3.06
CA TYR A 21 -4.87 9.55 3.19
C TYR A 21 -6.09 10.05 2.43
N LYS A 22 -6.39 11.36 2.49
CA LYS A 22 -7.50 11.95 1.75
C LYS A 22 -7.30 11.82 0.24
N THR A 23 -6.10 12.14 -0.25
CA THR A 23 -5.73 11.97 -1.66
C THR A 23 -5.79 10.51 -2.09
N TYR A 24 -5.36 9.56 -1.26
CA TYR A 24 -5.53 8.14 -1.54
C TYR A 24 -7.01 7.75 -1.66
N ILE A 25 -7.88 8.21 -0.75
CA ILE A 25 -9.32 7.92 -0.81
C ILE A 25 -9.98 8.56 -2.03
N ASP A 26 -9.59 9.78 -2.39
CA ASP A 26 -10.14 10.50 -3.54
C ASP A 26 -9.73 9.85 -4.86
N THR A 27 -8.43 9.58 -5.04
CA THR A 27 -7.91 8.84 -6.20
C THR A 27 -8.48 7.42 -6.27
N LYS A 28 -8.69 6.76 -5.13
CA LYS A 28 -9.39 5.47 -5.09
C LYS A 28 -10.83 5.58 -5.58
N LYS A 29 -11.57 6.62 -5.18
CA LYS A 29 -12.93 6.85 -5.68
C LYS A 29 -12.94 7.12 -7.19
N ALA A 30 -12.03 7.96 -7.68
CA ALA A 30 -11.88 8.22 -9.11
C ALA A 30 -11.54 6.95 -9.91
N LEU A 31 -10.74 6.05 -9.33
CA LEU A 31 -10.45 4.74 -9.92
C LEU A 31 -11.69 3.84 -9.93
N TYR A 32 -12.50 3.85 -8.87
CA TYR A 32 -13.75 3.07 -8.79
C TYR A 32 -14.84 3.56 -9.74
N ASP A 33 -14.85 4.86 -10.07
CA ASP A 33 -15.75 5.44 -11.07
C ASP A 33 -15.45 4.89 -12.48
N ASN A 34 -14.20 4.48 -12.71
CA ASN A 34 -13.74 3.88 -13.96
C ASN A 34 -13.70 2.35 -13.85
N ILE A 35 -14.83 1.71 -14.14
CA ILE A 35 -15.00 0.25 -14.04
C ILE A 35 -13.95 -0.53 -14.85
N ASP A 36 -13.55 -0.03 -16.03
CA ASP A 36 -12.53 -0.65 -16.88
C ASP A 36 -11.14 -0.69 -16.21
N LEU A 37 -10.70 0.46 -15.67
CA LEU A 37 -9.45 0.57 -14.92
C LEU A 37 -9.48 -0.27 -13.65
N CYS A 38 -10.62 -0.27 -12.95
CA CYS A 38 -10.80 -1.05 -11.73
C CYS A 38 -10.71 -2.57 -12.01
N ASN A 39 -11.28 -3.05 -13.12
CA ASN A 39 -11.16 -4.45 -13.52
C ASN A 39 -9.72 -4.82 -13.88
N ARG A 40 -9.03 -3.99 -14.67
CA ARG A 40 -7.63 -4.23 -15.02
C ARG A 40 -6.70 -4.23 -13.80
N LEU A 41 -6.93 -3.32 -12.84
CA LEU A 41 -6.17 -3.27 -11.59
C LEU A 41 -6.46 -4.48 -10.70
N ARG A 42 -7.71 -4.99 -10.73
CA ARG A 42 -8.09 -6.22 -10.02
C ARG A 42 -7.42 -7.45 -10.62
N GLU A 43 -7.35 -7.54 -11.95
CA GLU A 43 -6.58 -8.59 -12.64
C GLU A 43 -5.09 -8.51 -12.28
N PHE A 44 -4.50 -7.31 -12.30
CA PHE A 44 -3.11 -7.10 -11.89
C PHE A 44 -2.87 -7.55 -10.44
N ARG A 45 -3.78 -7.23 -9.52
CA ARG A 45 -3.69 -7.69 -8.12
C ARG A 45 -3.84 -9.20 -8.00
N ASN A 46 -4.75 -9.81 -8.75
CA ASN A 46 -4.95 -11.25 -8.70
C ASN A 46 -3.70 -11.98 -9.22
N ARG A 47 -3.17 -11.55 -10.37
CA ARG A 47 -1.91 -12.09 -10.92
C ARG A 47 -0.73 -11.88 -9.97
N ASN A 48 -0.59 -10.70 -9.36
CA ASN A 48 0.45 -10.48 -8.33
C ASN A 48 0.29 -11.43 -7.15
N TYR A 49 -0.92 -11.64 -6.67
CA TYR A 49 -1.18 -12.54 -5.56
C TYR A 49 -0.85 -13.99 -5.92
N GLU A 50 -1.26 -14.45 -7.11
CA GLU A 50 -0.90 -15.78 -7.62
C GLU A 50 0.61 -15.97 -7.75
N LEU A 51 1.32 -14.94 -8.23
CA LEU A 51 2.78 -14.96 -8.36
C LEU A 51 3.48 -14.99 -6.99
N GLN A 52 3.01 -14.20 -6.01
CA GLN A 52 3.57 -14.19 -4.65
C GLN A 52 3.26 -15.47 -3.88
N ASN A 53 2.13 -16.13 -4.17
CA ASN A 53 1.71 -17.35 -3.49
C ASN A 53 2.31 -18.62 -4.12
N ARG A 54 3.03 -18.50 -5.25
CA ARG A 54 3.87 -19.60 -5.78
C ARG A 54 5.06 -19.81 -4.85
N GLN A 55 5.06 -20.92 -4.11
CA GLN A 55 6.22 -21.31 -3.32
C GLN A 55 7.36 -21.80 -4.23
N GLY A 56 8.57 -21.28 -4.00
CA GLY A 56 9.82 -21.86 -4.54
C GLY A 56 10.48 -21.15 -5.72
N VAL A 57 9.91 -20.05 -6.23
CA VAL A 57 10.54 -19.22 -7.29
C VAL A 57 10.56 -17.79 -6.81
N ASN A 58 11.67 -17.06 -6.99
CA ASN A 58 11.74 -15.64 -6.67
C ASN A 58 10.81 -14.89 -7.66
N PRO A 59 9.62 -14.43 -7.24
CA PRO A 59 8.60 -13.94 -8.16
C PRO A 59 8.93 -12.54 -8.69
N TYR A 60 10.07 -11.96 -8.28
CA TYR A 60 10.48 -10.61 -8.62
C TYR A 60 10.54 -10.36 -10.14
N ASP A 61 11.11 -11.28 -10.92
CA ASP A 61 11.25 -11.11 -12.37
C ASP A 61 9.89 -11.18 -13.08
N GLU A 62 9.01 -12.11 -12.66
CA GLU A 62 7.64 -12.22 -13.18
C GLU A 62 6.78 -11.03 -12.77
N ILE A 63 6.96 -10.50 -11.56
CA ILE A 63 6.29 -9.27 -11.10
C ILE A 63 6.80 -8.07 -11.92
N CYS A 64 8.09 -7.97 -12.19
CA CYS A 64 8.64 -6.92 -13.05
C CYS A 64 8.12 -7.00 -14.49
N ASN A 65 7.98 -8.20 -15.05
CA ASN A 65 7.37 -8.40 -16.37
C ASN A 65 5.87 -8.05 -16.34
N LEU A 66 5.14 -8.44 -15.29
CA LEU A 66 3.75 -8.04 -15.10
C LEU A 66 3.61 -6.51 -15.01
N VAL A 67 4.52 -5.83 -14.32
CA VAL A 67 4.55 -4.35 -14.26
C VAL A 67 4.81 -3.74 -15.63
N ARG A 68 5.67 -4.35 -16.46
CA ARG A 68 5.90 -3.92 -17.86
C ARG A 68 4.69 -4.15 -18.77
N ASP A 69 4.04 -5.31 -18.67
CA ASP A 69 2.83 -5.63 -19.46
C ASP A 69 1.66 -4.70 -19.12
N TYR A 70 1.56 -4.31 -17.85
CA TYR A 70 0.57 -3.35 -17.39
C TYR A 70 1.09 -1.89 -17.42
N ASP A 71 2.23 -1.61 -18.07
CA ASP A 71 2.82 -0.26 -18.11
C ASP A 71 1.86 0.75 -18.75
N GLU A 72 1.13 0.38 -19.81
CA GLU A 72 0.09 1.23 -20.42
C GLU A 72 -1.05 1.55 -19.44
N LEU A 73 -1.40 0.61 -18.54
CA LEU A 73 -2.35 0.86 -17.47
C LEU A 73 -1.75 1.81 -16.43
N LEU A 74 -0.48 1.62 -16.08
CA LEU A 74 0.26 2.46 -15.13
C LEU A 74 0.50 3.89 -15.66
N HIS A 75 0.57 4.05 -16.99
CA HIS A 75 0.70 5.32 -17.68
C HIS A 75 -0.59 6.14 -17.68
N ASN A 76 -1.73 5.50 -17.41
CA ASN A 76 -3.00 6.21 -17.27
C ASN A 76 -2.92 7.17 -16.09
N SER A 77 -3.25 8.45 -16.30
CA SER A 77 -3.14 9.48 -15.27
C SER A 77 -3.89 9.13 -13.98
N ILE A 78 -5.04 8.44 -14.07
CA ILE A 78 -5.83 8.05 -12.89
C ILE A 78 -5.11 6.97 -12.07
N VAL A 79 -4.57 5.96 -12.75
CA VAL A 79 -3.85 4.84 -12.10
C VAL A 79 -2.51 5.32 -11.55
N SER A 80 -1.79 6.15 -12.31
CA SER A 80 -0.53 6.74 -11.88
C SER A 80 -0.70 7.61 -10.62
N GLU A 81 -1.72 8.46 -10.59
CA GLU A 81 -2.03 9.29 -9.41
C GLU A 81 -2.46 8.43 -8.22
N PHE A 82 -3.28 7.40 -8.44
CA PHE A 82 -3.65 6.44 -7.40
C PHE A 82 -2.43 5.72 -6.81
N LEU A 83 -1.52 5.22 -7.66
CA LEU A 83 -0.32 4.51 -7.20
C LEU A 83 0.67 5.42 -6.49
N LYS A 84 0.85 6.67 -6.97
CA LYS A 84 1.65 7.67 -6.25
C LYS A 84 1.06 7.97 -4.88
N ALA A 85 -0.27 8.12 -4.80
CA ALA A 85 -0.96 8.32 -3.54
C ALA A 85 -0.83 7.10 -2.61
N GLU A 86 -0.96 5.88 -3.14
CA GLU A 86 -0.77 4.62 -2.40
C GLU A 86 0.67 4.50 -1.88
N GLN A 87 1.67 4.82 -2.69
CA GLN A 87 3.07 4.75 -2.27
C GLN A 87 3.39 5.79 -1.19
N ARG A 88 2.83 7.01 -1.29
CA ARG A 88 2.99 8.04 -0.26
C ARG A 88 2.39 7.61 1.08
N ILE A 89 1.16 7.09 1.08
CA ILE A 89 0.53 6.63 2.33
C ILE A 89 1.25 5.41 2.91
N CYS A 90 1.74 4.48 2.08
CA CYS A 90 2.54 3.34 2.54
C CYS A 90 3.85 3.77 3.19
N LYS A 91 4.58 4.72 2.59
CA LYS A 91 5.81 5.28 3.20
C LYS A 91 5.52 5.94 4.53
N MET A 92 4.50 6.80 4.59
CA MET A 92 4.08 7.45 5.84
C MET A 92 3.71 6.42 6.92
N MET A 93 2.97 5.37 6.57
CA MET A 93 2.65 4.28 7.49
C MET A 93 3.91 3.54 7.96
N GLN A 94 4.85 3.27 7.06
CA GLN A 94 6.12 2.63 7.41
C GLN A 94 6.92 3.49 8.39
N GLU A 95 7.02 4.80 8.18
CA GLU A 95 7.66 5.73 9.12
C GLU A 95 6.96 5.74 10.48
N VAL A 96 5.63 5.72 10.51
CA VAL A 96 4.86 5.61 11.75
C VAL A 96 5.14 4.29 12.47
N TYR A 97 5.18 3.16 11.75
CA TYR A 97 5.52 1.86 12.33
C TYR A 97 6.96 1.82 12.85
N CYS A 98 7.92 2.35 12.09
CA CYS A 98 9.30 2.50 12.54
C CYS A 98 9.38 3.38 13.79
N SER A 99 8.70 4.52 13.83
CA SER A 99 8.69 5.40 15.00
C SER A 99 8.07 4.73 16.23
N ILE A 100 7.01 3.93 16.06
CA ILE A 100 6.43 3.13 17.15
C ILE A 100 7.42 2.04 17.59
N ALA A 101 8.10 1.38 16.66
CA ALA A 101 9.05 0.31 16.92
C ALA A 101 10.38 0.81 17.54
N GLU A 102 10.86 2.00 17.16
CA GLU A 102 12.06 2.63 17.73
C GLU A 102 11.89 2.95 19.22
N GLY A 103 10.66 3.25 19.65
CA GLY A 103 10.33 3.42 21.08
C GLY A 103 10.17 2.11 21.84
N LEU A 104 10.24 0.97 21.16
CA LEU A 104 10.18 -0.36 21.75
C LEU A 104 11.59 -0.95 21.72
N GLU A 105 12.29 -0.93 22.86
CA GLU A 105 13.48 -1.76 23.02
C GLU A 105 13.06 -3.23 22.96
N PHE A 106 13.11 -3.80 21.76
CA PHE A 106 13.22 -5.23 21.61
C PHE A 106 14.65 -5.57 22.01
N ASP A 107 14.83 -5.84 23.30
CA ASP A 107 15.97 -6.59 23.80
C ASP A 107 15.91 -7.96 23.13
N TYR A 108 16.43 -8.04 21.91
CA TYR A 108 16.92 -9.30 21.37
C TYR A 108 18.13 -9.64 22.23
N LEU A 109 17.86 -10.16 23.44
CA LEU A 109 18.71 -11.18 24.04
C LEU A 109 18.64 -12.39 23.09
N ASP A 110 19.36 -12.28 21.99
CA ASP A 110 19.79 -13.44 21.21
C ASP A 110 21.20 -13.77 21.72
N GLU A 111 21.22 -14.78 22.60
CA GLU A 111 22.29 -15.75 22.94
C GLU A 111 23.77 -15.36 22.84
#